data_AF-A0A8H4B4Y1-F1
#
_entry.id   AF-A0A8H4B4Y1-F1
#
_cell.length_a   1.000
_cell.length_b   1.000
_cell.length_c   1.000
_cell.angle_alpha   90.00
_cell.angle_beta   90.00
_cell.angle_gamma   90.00
#
_symmetry.space_group_name_H-M   'P 1'
#
loop_
_entity.id
_entity.type
_entity.pdbx_description
1 polymer ?
#
loop_
_entity_poly.entity_id
_entity_poly.type
_entity_poly.pdbx_seq_one_letter_code
_entity_poly.pdbx_strand_id
1 'polypeptide(L)'
;MANILLRSCANIPLVCCGEAGCGKTSLIRFLSMVMEDNFLSTNIHAGIHENDILTLWKRQQNSQIEGETWIFFDKINTCDHIGMLGSLISHRLLNGKKIHPNIRIFAACNSYQLRTKAQSNVGLVDL
;
A
#
# COMPACT_ATOMS: atom_id res chain seq x y z
N MET A 1 -11.02 0.55 13.24
CA MET A 1 -11.72 1.51 12.36
C MET A 1 -11.48 2.94 12.79
N ALA A 2 -11.92 3.37 13.98
CA ALA A 2 -11.78 4.77 14.45
C ALA A 2 -10.34 5.34 14.36
N ASN A 3 -9.33 4.58 14.80
CA ASN A 3 -7.92 5.01 14.71
C ASN A 3 -7.45 5.24 13.26
N ILE A 4 -7.93 4.44 12.31
CA ILE A 4 -7.58 4.59 10.87
C ILE A 4 -8.17 5.89 10.34
N LEU A 5 -9.44 6.17 10.65
CA LEU A 5 -10.10 7.41 10.23
C LEU A 5 -9.44 8.65 10.84
N LEU A 6 -9.17 8.65 12.15
CA LEU A 6 -8.51 9.76 12.82
C LEU A 6 -7.13 10.07 12.22
N ARG A 7 -6.34 9.03 11.91
CA ARG A 7 -5.04 9.20 11.24
C ARG A 7 -5.20 9.72 9.81
N SER A 8 -6.21 9.26 9.08
CA SER A 8 -6.53 9.76 7.74
C SER A 8 -6.85 11.26 7.77
N CYS A 9 -7.76 11.69 8.65
CA CYS A 9 -8.14 13.10 8.82
C CYS A 9 -6.95 13.98 9.23
N ALA A 10 -6.04 13.44 10.05
CA ALA A 10 -4.80 14.13 10.45
C ALA A 10 -3.69 14.09 9.37
N ASN A 11 -3.95 13.49 8.21
CA ASN A 11 -2.99 13.26 7.13
C ASN A 11 -1.73 12.45 7.54
N ILE A 12 -1.88 11.60 8.56
CA ILE A 12 -0.81 10.76 9.10
C ILE A 12 -0.74 9.47 8.26
N PRO A 13 0.42 9.14 7.67
CA PRO A 13 0.60 7.91 6.91
C PRO A 13 0.28 6.66 7.73
N LEU A 14 -0.37 5.68 7.11
CA LEU A 14 -0.83 4.46 7.80
C LEU A 14 -0.34 3.19 7.09
N VAL A 15 0.37 2.34 7.84
CA VAL A 15 0.78 1.00 7.38
C VAL A 15 0.08 -0.05 8.22
N CYS A 16 -0.77 -0.87 7.60
CA CYS A 16 -1.44 -2.01 8.19
C CYS A 16 -0.59 -3.27 8.01
N CYS A 17 -0.21 -3.93 9.09
CA CYS A 17 0.48 -5.22 9.02
C CYS A 17 -0.38 -6.35 9.56
N GLY A 18 -0.40 -7.48 8.85
CA GLY A 18 -1.18 -8.67 9.22
C GLY A 18 -1.10 -9.74 8.15
N GLU A 19 -1.68 -10.91 8.39
CA GLU A 19 -1.68 -12.01 7.44
C GLU A 19 -2.49 -11.70 6.16
N ALA A 20 -2.14 -12.36 5.05
CA ALA A 20 -2.96 -12.29 3.84
C ALA A 20 -4.37 -12.79 4.16
N GLY A 21 -5.40 -12.12 3.64
CA GLY A 21 -6.79 -12.48 3.91
C GLY A 21 -7.38 -11.93 5.21
N CYS A 22 -6.60 -11.28 6.10
CA CYS A 22 -7.14 -10.69 7.33
C CYS A 22 -7.98 -9.40 7.13
N GLY A 23 -8.31 -9.05 5.88
CA GLY A 23 -9.24 -7.96 5.56
C GLY A 23 -8.64 -6.55 5.49
N LYS A 24 -7.31 -6.36 5.49
CA LYS A 24 -6.66 -5.01 5.44
C LYS A 24 -7.19 -4.15 4.28
N THR A 25 -7.11 -4.69 3.06
CA THR A 25 -7.51 -3.99 1.82
C THR A 25 -9.00 -3.72 1.81
N SER A 26 -9.82 -4.70 2.22
CA SER A 26 -11.28 -4.54 2.32
C SER A 26 -11.67 -3.49 3.34
N LEU A 27 -10.97 -3.41 4.48
CA LEU A 27 -11.23 -2.44 5.53
C LEU A 27 -10.95 -1.00 5.05
N ILE A 28 -9.81 -0.75 4.41
CA ILE A 28 -9.49 0.59 3.91
C ILE A 28 -10.46 1.00 2.79
N ARG A 29 -10.77 0.08 1.86
CA ARG A 29 -11.77 0.32 0.80
C ARG A 29 -13.17 0.61 1.37
N PHE A 30 -13.58 -0.09 2.41
CA PHE A 30 -14.85 0.16 3.07
C PHE A 30 -14.87 1.57 3.70
N LEU A 31 -13.80 1.94 4.40
CA LEU A 31 -13.70 3.26 5.03
C LEU A 31 -13.69 4.40 4.01
N SER A 32 -13.03 4.25 2.85
CA SER A 32 -13.08 5.28 1.81
C SER A 32 -14.48 5.46 1.24
N MET A 33 -15.26 4.39 1.11
CA MET A 33 -16.67 4.47 0.69
C MET A 33 -17.52 5.24 1.71
N VAL A 34 -17.30 5.01 3.01
CA VAL A 34 -17.98 5.72 4.09
C VAL A 34 -17.65 7.21 4.09
N MET A 35 -16.44 7.58 3.69
CA MET A 35 -15.99 8.97 3.59
C MET A 35 -16.33 9.62 2.24
N GLU A 36 -16.93 8.88 1.31
CA GLU A 36 -17.19 9.33 -0.06
C GLU A 36 -15.93 9.77 -0.82
N ASP A 37 -14.77 9.21 -0.46
CA ASP A 37 -13.47 9.55 -1.04
C ASP A 37 -13.09 8.60 -2.17
N ASN A 38 -12.30 9.11 -3.12
CA ASN A 38 -11.79 8.29 -4.23
C ASN A 38 -10.80 7.24 -3.72
N PHE A 39 -10.99 5.97 -4.08
CA PHE A 39 -10.13 4.88 -3.62
C PHE A 39 -9.37 4.21 -4.76
N LEU A 40 -8.05 4.19 -4.63
CA LEU A 40 -7.13 3.62 -5.59
C LEU A 40 -6.24 2.60 -4.89
N SER A 41 -6.22 1.37 -5.38
CA SER A 41 -5.42 0.29 -4.82
C SER A 41 -4.41 -0.21 -5.83
N THR A 42 -3.15 -0.33 -5.43
CA THR A 42 -2.08 -0.93 -6.23
C THR A 42 -1.45 -2.08 -5.45
N ASN A 43 -1.35 -3.25 -6.08
CA ASN A 43 -0.59 -4.38 -5.53
C ASN A 43 0.89 -4.21 -5.85
N ILE A 44 1.71 -4.09 -4.81
CA ILE A 44 3.16 -4.08 -4.94
C ILE A 44 3.70 -5.51 -5.02
N HIS A 45 4.62 -5.74 -5.93
CA HIS A 45 5.25 -7.03 -6.18
C HIS A 45 6.67 -6.83 -6.73
N ALA A 46 7.47 -7.90 -6.81
CA ALA A 46 8.88 -7.85 -7.19
C ALA A 46 9.12 -7.30 -8.61
N GLY A 47 8.11 -7.36 -9.48
CA GLY A 47 8.19 -6.82 -10.85
C GLY A 47 7.95 -5.31 -10.97
N ILE A 48 7.69 -4.59 -9.86
CA ILE A 48 7.50 -3.13 -9.90
C ILE A 48 8.85 -2.45 -9.81
N HIS A 49 9.13 -1.61 -10.80
CA HIS A 49 10.27 -0.71 -10.79
C HIS A 49 9.87 0.71 -10.35
N GLU A 50 10.88 1.53 -10.04
CA GLU A 50 10.68 2.94 -9.70
C GLU A 50 9.86 3.71 -10.74
N ASN A 51 10.14 3.49 -12.03
CA ASN A 51 9.40 4.11 -13.12
C ASN A 51 7.91 3.74 -13.14
N ASP A 52 7.54 2.54 -12.70
CA ASP A 52 6.14 2.13 -12.63
C ASP A 52 5.41 2.90 -11.54
N ILE A 53 6.05 3.05 -10.37
CA ILE A 53 5.51 3.84 -9.25
C ILE A 53 5.36 5.30 -9.66
N LEU A 54 6.35 5.86 -10.37
CA LEU A 54 6.27 7.22 -10.89
C LEU A 54 5.17 7.38 -11.94
N THR A 55 4.99 6.39 -12.82
CA THR A 55 3.96 6.43 -13.86
C THR A 55 2.56 6.31 -13.26
N LEU A 56 2.38 5.42 -12.29
CA LEU A 56 1.16 5.32 -11.50
C LEU A 56 0.87 6.65 -10.83
N TRP A 57 1.86 7.25 -10.16
CA TRP A 57 1.70 8.54 -9.49
C TRP A 57 1.30 9.67 -10.46
N LYS A 58 1.99 9.80 -11.58
CA LYS A 58 1.68 10.82 -12.61
C LYS A 58 0.27 10.70 -13.14
N ARG A 59 -0.21 9.47 -13.37
CA ARG A 59 -1.61 9.22 -13.78
C ARG A 59 -2.59 9.75 -12.73
N GLN A 60 -2.31 9.52 -11.45
CA GLN A 60 -3.19 9.94 -10.35
C GLN A 60 -3.14 11.45 -10.07
N GLN A 61 -1.99 12.09 -10.30
CA GLN A 61 -1.84 13.52 -10.12
C GLN A 61 -2.60 14.34 -11.16
N ASN A 62 -2.83 13.78 -12.36
CA ASN A 62 -3.58 14.42 -13.43
C ASN A 62 -5.10 14.26 -13.26
N SER A 63 -5.54 13.21 -12.56
CA SER A 63 -6.93 13.01 -12.17
C SER A 63 -7.26 13.73 -10.86
N GLN A 64 -6.81 14.98 -10.71
CA GLN A 64 -7.24 15.86 -9.61
C GLN A 64 -8.74 16.16 -9.78
N ILE A 65 -9.52 15.21 -9.29
CA ILE A 65 -10.96 15.29 -9.11
C ILE A 65 -11.17 16.05 -7.79
N GLU A 66 -12.20 16.88 -7.72
CA GLU A 66 -12.63 17.52 -6.49
C GLU A 66 -12.76 16.48 -5.35
N GLY A 67 -12.19 16.76 -4.16
CA GLY A 67 -12.25 15.87 -3.00
C GLY A 67 -10.90 15.27 -2.57
N GLU A 68 -10.95 14.31 -1.63
CA GLU A 68 -9.78 13.54 -1.19
C GLU A 68 -9.62 12.25 -1.98
N THR A 69 -8.37 11.83 -2.15
CA THR A 69 -8.01 10.60 -2.84
C THR A 69 -7.18 9.70 -1.94
N TRP A 70 -7.69 8.52 -1.66
CA TRP A 70 -7.03 7.49 -0.88
C TRP A 70 -6.25 6.56 -1.81
N ILE A 71 -4.93 6.55 -1.65
CA ILE A 71 -4.02 5.65 -2.35
C ILE A 71 -3.59 4.55 -1.38
N PHE A 72 -3.84 3.30 -1.76
CA PHE A 72 -3.52 2.11 -0.99
C PHE A 72 -2.48 1.25 -1.72
N PHE A 73 -1.34 1.02 -1.07
CA PHE A 73 -0.29 0.13 -1.54
C PHE A 73 -0.37 -1.21 -0.81
N ASP A 74 -0.80 -2.27 -1.47
CA ASP A 74 -0.83 -3.60 -0.87
C ASP A 74 0.51 -4.32 -1.04
N LYS A 75 0.86 -5.17 -0.08
CA LYS A 75 2.09 -6.00 -0.09
C LYS A 75 3.38 -5.20 -0.36
N ILE A 76 3.55 -4.05 0.31
CA ILE A 76 4.73 -3.18 0.10
C ILE A 76 6.07 -3.87 0.39
N ASN A 77 6.06 -4.90 1.23
CA ASN A 77 7.25 -5.66 1.61
C ASN A 77 7.66 -6.74 0.61
N THR A 78 7.01 -6.83 -0.55
CA THR A 78 7.40 -7.74 -1.65
C THR A 78 8.17 -7.04 -2.77
N CYS A 79 8.49 -5.76 -2.64
CA CYS A 79 9.26 -5.00 -3.64
C CYS A 79 10.64 -4.60 -3.08
N ASP A 80 11.63 -4.62 -3.96
CA ASP A 80 13.02 -4.27 -3.64
C ASP A 80 13.24 -2.76 -3.44
N HIS A 81 12.27 -1.93 -3.84
CA HIS A 81 12.31 -0.47 -3.71
C HIS A 81 11.62 0.04 -2.43
N ILE A 82 11.67 -0.72 -1.34
CA ILE A 82 10.99 -0.34 -0.08
C ILE A 82 11.48 0.98 0.51
N GLY A 83 12.75 1.35 0.28
CA GLY A 83 13.28 2.65 0.71
C GLY A 83 12.58 3.83 0.04
N MET A 84 12.30 3.72 -1.27
CA MET A 84 11.55 4.72 -2.00
C MET A 84 10.09 4.78 -1.52
N LEU A 85 9.45 3.62 -1.33
CA LEU A 85 8.11 3.54 -0.75
C LEU A 85 8.07 4.14 0.67
N GLY A 86 9.13 3.96 1.46
CA GLY A 86 9.27 4.57 2.78
C GLY A 86 9.28 6.10 2.72
N SER A 87 10.03 6.69 1.78
CA SER A 87 10.02 8.15 1.57
C SER A 87 8.65 8.66 1.11
N LEU A 88 8.00 7.94 0.20
CA LEU A 88 6.66 8.24 -0.29
C LEU A 88 5.62 8.19 0.84
N ILE A 89 5.63 7.13 1.64
CA ILE A 89 4.65 6.90 2.70
C ILE A 89 4.94 7.82 3.88
N SER A 90 6.12 7.73 4.49
CA SER A 90 6.42 8.40 5.76
C SER A 90 6.66 9.90 5.62
N HIS A 91 7.42 10.31 4.59
CA HIS A 91 7.78 11.72 4.39
C HIS A 91 6.84 12.44 3.43
N ARG A 92 5.92 11.73 2.78
CA ARG A 92 5.06 12.26 1.73
C ARG A 92 5.87 12.92 0.61
N LEU A 93 7.00 12.29 0.26
CA LEU A 93 7.93 12.76 -0.76
C LEU A 93 8.06 11.72 -1.88
N LEU A 94 7.88 12.16 -3.11
CA LEU A 94 8.22 11.38 -4.30
C LEU A 94 9.25 12.16 -5.12
N ASN A 95 10.44 11.59 -5.29
CA ASN A 95 11.58 12.22 -5.98
C ASN A 95 11.86 13.66 -5.48
N GLY A 96 11.84 13.83 -4.15
CA GLY A 96 12.07 15.12 -3.49
C GLY A 96 10.90 16.11 -3.55
N LYS A 97 9.78 15.78 -4.20
CA LYS A 97 8.59 16.62 -4.27
C LYS A 97 7.54 16.18 -3.25
N LYS A 98 6.95 17.16 -2.54
CA LYS A 98 5.84 16.90 -1.62
C LYS A 98 4.58 16.47 -2.37
N ILE A 99 3.92 15.49 -1.80
CA ILE A 99 2.62 15.00 -2.23
C ILE A 99 1.54 16.01 -1.87
N HIS A 100 0.54 16.16 -2.75
CA HIS A 100 -0.61 17.03 -2.54
C HIS A 100 -1.32 16.70 -1.20
N PRO A 101 -1.77 17.69 -0.42
CA PRO A 101 -2.39 17.45 0.89
C PRO A 101 -3.66 16.60 0.84
N ASN A 102 -4.43 16.67 -0.26
CA ASN A 102 -5.67 15.90 -0.45
C ASN A 102 -5.44 14.40 -0.75
N ILE A 103 -4.18 13.96 -0.88
CA ILE A 103 -3.88 12.54 -1.07
C ILE A 103 -3.64 11.89 0.29
N ARG A 104 -4.43 10.88 0.62
CA ARG A 104 -4.28 10.05 1.82
C ARG A 104 -3.53 8.77 1.43
N ILE A 105 -2.45 8.46 2.13
CA ILE A 105 -1.59 7.31 1.80
C ILE A 105 -1.76 6.22 2.84
N PHE A 106 -2.09 5.04 2.34
CA PHE A 106 -2.23 3.81 3.10
C PHE A 106 -1.34 2.74 2.48
N ALA A 107 -0.83 1.86 3.32
CA ALA A 107 -0.11 0.70 2.86
C ALA A 107 -0.47 -0.54 3.68
N ALA A 108 -0.28 -1.71 3.09
CA ALA A 108 -0.36 -2.98 3.77
C ALA A 108 0.92 -3.78 3.59
N CYS A 109 1.35 -4.40 4.69
CA CYS A 109 2.48 -5.30 4.73
C CYS A 109 2.02 -6.69 5.22
N ASN A 110 2.59 -7.74 4.65
CA ASN A 110 2.39 -9.08 5.18
C ASN A 110 3.33 -9.29 6.37
N SER A 111 2.80 -9.87 7.46
CA SER A 111 3.63 -10.23 8.60
C SER A 111 4.70 -11.23 8.18
N TYR A 112 5.94 -10.96 8.56
CA TYR A 112 7.03 -11.90 8.31
C TYR A 112 6.88 -13.09 9.26
N GLN A 113 6.82 -14.30 8.69
CA GLN A 113 6.79 -15.55 9.45
C GLN A 113 8.06 -16.33 9.12
N LEU A 114 8.87 -16.58 10.15
CA LEU A 114 10.01 -17.50 10.03
C LEU A 114 9.46 -18.90 9.77
N ARG A 115 9.88 -19.54 8.68
CA ARG A 115 9.55 -20.95 8.44
C ARG A 115 10.34 -21.80 9.43
N THR A 116 9.66 -22.38 10.42
CA THR A 116 10.33 -23.11 11.49
C THR A 116 10.84 -24.51 11.09
N LYS A 117 10.53 -25.03 9.89
CA LYS A 117 11.13 -26.27 9.33
C LYS A 117 11.13 -26.28 7.81
N ALA A 118 12.23 -26.74 7.21
CA ALA A 118 12.25 -27.24 5.84
C ALA A 118 11.93 -28.74 5.88
N GLN A 119 10.75 -29.15 5.40
CA GLN A 119 10.49 -30.47 4.81
C GLN A 119 8.99 -30.59 4.48
N SER A 120 8.66 -30.40 3.22
CA SER A 120 7.75 -31.31 2.55
C SER A 120 8.57 -31.93 1.44
N ASN A 121 8.83 -33.24 1.52
CA ASN A 121 9.27 -34.01 0.36
C ASN A 121 8.15 -33.93 -0.67
N VAL A 122 8.14 -32.87 -1.48
CA VAL A 122 7.38 -32.83 -2.73
C VAL A 122 8.40 -33.05 -3.83
N GLY A 123 9.03 -34.22 -3.78
CA GLY A 123 9.56 -34.82 -5.00
C GLY A 123 8.37 -35.39 -5.74
N LEU A 124 8.27 -35.12 -7.04
CA LEU A 124 7.62 -36.07 -7.94
C LEU A 124 8.22 -37.43 -7.63
N VAL A 125 7.40 -38.34 -7.14
CA VAL A 125 7.78 -39.74 -7.06
C VAL A 125 7.83 -40.18 -8.52
N ASP A 126 9.04 -40.30 -9.07
CA ASP A 126 9.24 -40.94 -10.36
C ASP A 126 8.77 -42.39 -10.21
N LEU A 127 7.57 -42.67 -10.72
CA LEU A 127 7.02 -44.01 -10.98
C LEU A 127 6.51 -44.04 -12.41
#